data_AF-A0A4Z2GJ30-F1
#
_entry.id   AF-A0A4Z2GJ30-F1
#
_cell.length_a   1.000
_cell.length_b   1.000
_cell.length_c   1.000
_cell.angle_alpha   90.00
_cell.angle_beta   90.00
_cell.angle_gamma   90.00
#
_symmetry.space_group_name_H-M   'P 1'
#
loop_
_entity.id
_entity.type
_entity.pdbx_description
1 polymer ?
#
loop_
_entity_poly.entity_id
_entity_poly.type
_entity_poly.pdbx_seq_one_letter_code
_entity_poly.pdbx_strand_id
1 'polypeptide(L)'
;MLADSLSAELDAVRNLLGTKQSEAEALGSLWTSFRQRKEQLLKAVEDIEEHADHQSFKEPGLHALQQRLRFFNQLEDELQSHQHEEQWLRDKGSKLAHRDAELAGEVLREISLLETTWEDTKQLITERQEQCNVLIELMKEYQLLKTSISGVIESTEPFVDISSVLKDHEETRRSLTKHEGVKIEMASRQHEVDRFSGKGKQLMMELKKIPECNAETMKKDMETLVDQWLDVSLTSGGDATRVQRINSKKTEILSASSFNNN
;
A
#
# COMPACT_ATOMS: atom_id res chain seq x y z
N MET A 1 -21.96 -19.46 78.44
CA MET A 1 -22.88 -18.71 77.57
C MET A 1 -22.20 -17.53 76.88
N LEU A 2 -21.73 -16.49 77.57
CA LEU A 2 -21.03 -15.37 76.92
C LEU A 2 -19.68 -15.78 76.28
N ALA A 3 -18.86 -16.55 77.00
CA ALA A 3 -17.58 -17.04 76.48
C ALA A 3 -17.73 -17.96 75.26
N ASP A 4 -18.75 -18.81 75.25
CA ASP A 4 -19.04 -19.71 74.12
C ASP A 4 -19.52 -18.93 72.88
N SER A 5 -20.33 -17.88 73.09
CA SER A 5 -20.76 -16.96 72.01
C SER A 5 -19.58 -16.21 71.40
N LEU A 6 -18.69 -15.67 72.25
CA LEU A 6 -17.46 -14.99 71.82
C LEU A 6 -16.52 -15.93 71.05
N SER A 7 -16.41 -17.19 71.48
CA SER A 7 -15.63 -18.20 70.77
C SER A 7 -16.21 -18.49 69.38
N ALA A 8 -17.53 -18.64 69.27
CA ALA A 8 -18.19 -18.89 68.00
C ALA A 8 -18.06 -17.70 67.01
N GLU A 9 -18.16 -16.47 67.51
CA GLU A 9 -17.92 -15.26 66.70
C GLU A 9 -16.47 -15.16 66.25
N LEU A 10 -15.50 -15.47 67.12
CA LEU A 10 -14.07 -15.49 66.77
C LEU A 10 -13.77 -16.51 65.68
N ASP A 11 -14.34 -17.72 65.77
CA ASP A 11 -14.19 -18.75 64.76
C ASP A 11 -14.82 -18.33 63.42
N ALA A 12 -15.98 -17.66 63.45
CA ALA A 12 -16.63 -17.12 62.26
C ALA A 12 -15.76 -16.05 61.57
N VAL A 13 -15.18 -15.12 62.33
CA VAL A 13 -14.28 -14.09 61.81
C VAL A 13 -13.01 -14.72 61.23
N ARG A 14 -12.42 -15.71 61.91
CA ARG A 14 -11.23 -16.40 61.44
C ARG A 14 -11.48 -17.13 60.11
N ASN A 15 -12.63 -17.78 59.98
CA ASN A 15 -13.03 -18.45 58.75
C ASN A 15 -13.22 -17.44 57.61
N LEU A 16 -13.92 -16.33 57.87
CA LEU A 16 -14.13 -15.27 56.88
C LEU A 16 -12.80 -14.63 56.42
N LEU A 17 -11.88 -14.40 57.36
CA LEU A 17 -10.55 -13.89 57.03
C LEU A 17 -9.79 -14.87 56.15
N GLY A 18 -9.84 -16.17 56.47
CA GLY A 18 -9.24 -17.22 55.66
C GLY A 18 -9.80 -17.28 54.23
N THR A 19 -11.12 -17.18 54.06
CA THR A 19 -11.73 -17.15 52.73
C THR A 19 -11.33 -15.90 51.95
N LYS A 20 -11.31 -14.72 52.60
CA LYS A 20 -10.90 -13.47 51.96
C LYS A 20 -9.43 -13.46 51.55
N GLN A 21 -8.56 -14.07 52.36
CA GLN A 21 -7.15 -14.23 52.02
C GLN A 21 -6.99 -15.14 50.78
N SER A 22 -7.68 -16.28 50.75
CA SER A 22 -7.64 -17.18 49.58
C SER A 22 -8.20 -16.53 48.31
N GLU A 23 -9.27 -15.74 48.42
CA GLU A 23 -9.82 -14.95 47.31
C GLU A 23 -8.81 -13.93 46.79
N ALA A 24 -8.12 -13.21 47.68
CA ALA A 24 -7.10 -12.22 47.31
C ALA A 24 -5.90 -12.88 46.62
N GLU A 25 -5.43 -14.02 47.13
CA GLU A 25 -4.34 -14.80 46.51
C GLU A 25 -4.72 -15.31 45.12
N ALA A 26 -5.95 -15.82 44.96
CA ALA A 26 -6.47 -16.27 43.66
C ALA A 26 -6.60 -15.12 42.65
N LEU A 27 -7.06 -13.95 43.11
CA LEU A 27 -7.15 -12.75 42.28
C LEU A 27 -5.76 -12.27 41.84
N GLY A 28 -4.79 -12.26 42.76
CA GLY A 28 -3.40 -11.90 42.46
C GLY A 28 -2.78 -12.83 41.40
N SER A 29 -2.99 -14.14 41.51
CA SER A 29 -2.55 -15.13 40.50
C SER A 29 -3.24 -14.93 39.14
N LEU A 30 -4.54 -14.60 39.16
CA LEU A 30 -5.27 -14.33 37.93
C LEU A 30 -4.78 -13.06 37.23
N TRP A 31 -4.48 -12.02 38.01
CA TRP A 31 -3.94 -10.76 37.50
C TRP A 31 -2.56 -10.95 36.85
N THR A 32 -1.65 -11.67 37.51
CA THR A 32 -0.31 -11.92 36.96
C THR A 32 -0.39 -12.72 35.65
N SER A 33 -1.23 -13.76 35.60
CA SER A 33 -1.46 -14.54 34.37
C SER A 33 -2.07 -13.70 33.25
N PHE A 34 -3.05 -12.86 33.57
CA PHE A 34 -3.67 -11.94 32.61
C PHE A 34 -2.62 -11.01 32.00
N ARG A 35 -1.82 -10.34 32.86
CA ARG A 35 -0.81 -9.38 32.43
C ARG A 35 0.27 -10.04 31.57
N GLN A 36 0.75 -11.22 31.96
CA GLN A 36 1.74 -11.97 31.18
C GLN A 36 1.22 -12.29 29.77
N ARG A 37 -0.02 -12.78 29.68
CA ARG A 37 -0.61 -13.14 28.39
C ARG A 37 -0.87 -11.93 27.50
N LYS A 38 -1.32 -10.82 28.10
CA LYS A 38 -1.46 -9.52 27.43
C LYS A 38 -0.11 -9.03 26.89
N GLU A 39 0.96 -9.16 27.67
CA GLU A 39 2.31 -8.73 27.24
C GLU A 39 2.83 -9.55 26.07
N GLN A 40 2.60 -10.86 26.09
CA GLN A 40 2.97 -11.75 24.99
C GLN A 40 2.23 -11.40 23.71
N LEU A 41 0.92 -11.13 23.80
CA LEU A 41 0.15 -10.71 22.64
C LEU A 41 0.58 -9.33 22.15
N LEU A 42 0.73 -8.36 23.04
CA LEU A 42 1.15 -7.00 22.68
C LEU A 42 2.46 -7.04 21.90
N LYS A 43 3.45 -7.79 22.39
CA LYS A 43 4.71 -7.98 21.68
C LYS A 43 4.52 -8.58 20.28
N ALA A 44 3.66 -9.59 20.13
CA ALA A 44 3.40 -10.17 18.81
C ALA A 44 2.78 -9.15 17.84
N VAL A 45 1.88 -8.29 18.32
CA VAL A 45 1.25 -7.22 17.53
C VAL A 45 2.28 -6.14 17.16
N GLU A 46 3.12 -5.73 18.11
CA GLU A 46 4.22 -4.78 17.88
C GLU A 46 5.24 -5.34 16.88
N ASP A 47 5.57 -6.63 16.96
CA ASP A 47 6.44 -7.30 15.98
C ASP A 47 5.79 -7.23 14.57
N ILE A 48 4.48 -7.50 14.43
CA ILE A 48 3.76 -7.39 13.14
C ILE A 48 3.76 -5.94 12.62
N GLU A 49 3.51 -4.96 13.49
CA GLU A 49 3.55 -3.53 13.16
C GLU A 49 4.94 -3.13 12.63
N GLU A 50 6.00 -3.54 13.32
CA GLU A 50 7.39 -3.26 12.91
C GLU A 50 7.66 -3.83 11.52
N HIS A 51 7.21 -5.06 11.23
CA HIS A 51 7.34 -5.66 9.90
C HIS A 51 6.55 -4.89 8.82
N ALA A 52 5.36 -4.38 9.14
CA ALA A 52 4.55 -3.58 8.23
C ALA A 52 5.20 -2.23 7.91
N ASP A 53 5.81 -1.57 8.91
CA ASP A 53 6.43 -0.26 8.76
C ASP A 53 7.77 -0.30 8.02
N HIS A 54 8.59 -1.32 8.29
CA HIS A 54 9.93 -1.47 7.70
C HIS A 54 9.91 -2.22 6.37
N GLN A 55 8.74 -2.47 5.81
CA GLN A 55 8.55 -3.17 4.54
C GLN A 55 9.23 -2.39 3.39
N SER A 56 10.40 -2.86 2.94
CA SER A 56 11.17 -2.18 1.90
C SER A 56 10.53 -2.31 0.51
N PHE A 57 10.51 -1.22 -0.26
CA PHE A 57 10.03 -1.23 -1.64
C PHE A 57 10.80 -0.21 -2.49
N LYS A 58 11.93 -0.64 -3.05
CA LYS A 58 12.89 0.25 -3.72
C LYS A 58 12.58 0.50 -5.19
N GLU A 59 12.14 -0.52 -5.92
CA GLU A 59 11.92 -0.41 -7.36
C GLU A 59 10.46 -0.76 -7.73
N PRO A 60 9.74 0.17 -8.40
CA PRO A 60 8.36 -0.07 -8.78
C PRO A 60 8.27 -1.01 -9.98
N GLY A 61 7.48 -2.07 -9.83
CA GLY A 61 7.16 -3.00 -10.91
C GLY A 61 5.91 -3.81 -10.55
N LEU A 62 5.17 -4.29 -11.56
CA LEU A 62 3.92 -5.03 -11.33
C LEU A 62 4.14 -6.25 -10.43
N HIS A 63 5.19 -7.02 -10.70
CA HIS A 63 5.52 -8.19 -9.88
C HIS A 63 5.91 -7.78 -8.45
N ALA A 64 6.73 -6.74 -8.29
CA ALA A 64 7.14 -6.26 -6.97
C ALA A 64 5.94 -5.77 -6.15
N LEU A 65 4.98 -5.08 -6.76
CA LEU A 65 3.73 -4.66 -6.12
C LEU A 65 2.87 -5.85 -5.70
N GLN A 66 2.79 -6.90 -6.53
CA GLN A 66 2.07 -8.13 -6.19
C GLN A 66 2.72 -8.87 -5.02
N GLN A 67 4.05 -8.93 -4.95
CA GLN A 67 4.75 -9.49 -3.79
C GLN A 67 4.53 -8.66 -2.53
N ARG A 68 4.56 -7.33 -2.65
CA ARG A 68 4.25 -6.41 -1.56
C ARG A 68 2.83 -6.62 -1.01
N LEU A 69 1.81 -6.72 -1.88
CA LEU A 69 0.44 -7.03 -1.46
C LEU A 69 0.36 -8.38 -0.74
N ARG A 70 1.00 -9.42 -1.30
CA ARG A 70 1.03 -10.75 -0.69
C ARG A 70 1.65 -10.72 0.71
N PHE A 71 2.71 -9.95 0.90
CA PHE A 71 3.33 -9.76 2.21
C PHE A 71 2.34 -9.14 3.22
N PHE A 72 1.64 -8.07 2.86
CA PHE A 72 0.65 -7.48 3.78
C PHE A 72 -0.53 -8.40 4.06
N ASN A 73 -0.98 -9.20 3.09
CA ASN A 73 -2.00 -10.23 3.35
C ASN A 73 -1.49 -11.29 4.35
N GLN A 74 -0.21 -11.65 4.32
CA GLN A 74 0.36 -12.56 5.32
C GLN A 74 0.39 -11.94 6.72
N LEU A 75 0.69 -10.65 6.84
CA LEU A 75 0.61 -9.94 8.12
C LEU A 75 -0.82 -9.83 8.63
N GLU A 76 -1.80 -9.63 7.74
CA GLU A 76 -3.23 -9.66 8.11
C GLU A 76 -3.64 -11.04 8.62
N ASP A 77 -3.24 -12.12 7.94
CA ASP A 77 -3.50 -13.49 8.37
C ASP A 77 -2.85 -13.79 9.73
N GLU A 78 -1.62 -13.32 9.95
CA GLU A 78 -0.89 -13.45 11.22
C GLU A 78 -1.61 -12.70 12.35
N LEU A 79 -2.00 -11.45 12.11
CA LEU A 79 -2.79 -10.67 13.07
C LEU A 79 -4.13 -11.36 13.37
N GLN A 80 -4.86 -11.80 12.34
CA GLN A 80 -6.12 -12.54 12.53
C GLN A 80 -5.96 -13.82 13.35
N SER A 81 -4.81 -14.51 13.24
CA SER A 81 -4.54 -15.72 14.03
C SER A 81 -4.59 -15.46 15.54
N HIS A 82 -4.33 -14.22 15.97
CA HIS A 82 -4.38 -13.76 17.35
C HIS A 82 -5.74 -13.19 17.80
N GLN A 83 -6.73 -13.05 16.90
CA GLN A 83 -7.99 -12.35 17.17
C GLN A 83 -8.75 -12.95 18.36
N HIS A 84 -8.76 -14.28 18.50
CA HIS A 84 -9.42 -14.94 19.61
C HIS A 84 -8.76 -14.65 20.96
N GLU A 85 -7.44 -14.43 20.97
CA GLU A 85 -6.70 -14.10 22.18
C GLU A 85 -6.94 -12.65 22.61
N GLU A 86 -6.96 -11.71 21.66
CA GLU A 86 -7.35 -10.31 21.89
C GLU A 86 -8.74 -10.24 22.54
N GLN A 87 -9.74 -10.88 21.91
CA GLN A 87 -11.11 -10.90 22.42
C GLN A 87 -11.19 -11.52 23.82
N TRP A 88 -10.47 -12.62 24.05
CA TRP A 88 -10.44 -13.27 25.34
C TRP A 88 -9.85 -12.35 26.42
N LEU A 89 -8.76 -11.63 26.11
CA LEU A 89 -8.14 -10.67 27.02
C LEU A 89 -9.10 -9.52 27.33
N ARG A 90 -9.79 -8.96 26.34
CA ARG A 90 -10.79 -7.92 26.56
C ARG A 90 -11.91 -8.38 27.50
N ASP A 91 -12.50 -9.54 27.22
CA ASP A 91 -13.57 -10.10 28.05
C ASP A 91 -13.10 -10.42 29.47
N LYS A 92 -11.87 -10.95 29.59
CA LYS A 92 -11.31 -11.35 30.88
C LYS A 92 -10.92 -10.14 31.71
N GLY A 93 -10.31 -9.13 31.09
CA GLY A 93 -9.95 -7.88 31.72
C GLY A 93 -11.20 -7.11 32.18
N SER A 94 -12.25 -7.04 31.37
CA SER A 94 -13.54 -6.47 31.81
C SER A 94 -14.05 -7.18 33.07
N LYS A 95 -14.07 -8.52 33.10
CA LYS A 95 -14.47 -9.27 34.30
C LYS A 95 -13.57 -9.01 35.52
N LEU A 96 -12.27 -8.81 35.32
CA LEU A 96 -11.32 -8.47 36.39
C LEU A 96 -11.62 -7.08 36.97
N ALA A 97 -11.83 -6.08 36.12
CA ALA A 97 -12.15 -4.72 36.54
C ALA A 97 -13.47 -4.63 37.32
N HIS A 98 -14.46 -5.48 37.00
CA HIS A 98 -15.72 -5.55 37.76
C HIS A 98 -15.58 -6.27 39.11
N ARG A 99 -14.58 -7.15 39.24
CA ARG A 99 -14.37 -7.94 40.48
C ARG A 99 -13.65 -7.15 41.55
N ASP A 100 -12.78 -6.22 41.17
CA ASP A 100 -11.96 -5.46 42.10
C ASP A 100 -11.81 -4.01 41.66
N ALA A 101 -12.33 -3.09 42.48
CA ALA A 101 -12.36 -1.67 42.17
C ALA A 101 -10.97 -1.01 42.26
N GLU A 102 -10.06 -1.55 43.06
CA GLU A 102 -8.69 -1.03 43.18
C GLU A 102 -7.86 -1.39 41.95
N LEU A 103 -8.05 -2.60 41.40
CA LEU A 103 -7.40 -3.07 40.17
C LEU A 103 -8.05 -2.55 38.88
N ALA A 104 -9.31 -2.12 38.93
CA ALA A 104 -10.09 -1.75 37.75
C ALA A 104 -9.38 -0.74 36.84
N GLY A 105 -8.78 0.31 37.41
CA GLY A 105 -8.07 1.33 36.64
C GLY A 105 -6.86 0.78 35.89
N GLU A 106 -6.07 -0.08 36.54
CA GLU A 106 -4.89 -0.69 35.92
C GLU A 106 -5.27 -1.68 34.83
N VAL A 107 -6.29 -2.51 35.08
CA VAL A 107 -6.82 -3.47 34.12
C VAL A 107 -7.31 -2.77 32.86
N LEU A 108 -8.11 -1.70 33.01
CA LEU A 108 -8.62 -0.93 31.87
C LEU A 108 -7.51 -0.25 31.08
N ARG A 109 -6.46 0.25 31.75
CA ARG A 109 -5.28 0.82 31.07
C ARG A 109 -4.53 -0.24 30.25
N GLU A 110 -4.32 -1.43 30.80
CA GLU A 110 -3.63 -2.51 30.10
C GLU A 110 -4.43 -3.02 28.88
N ILE A 111 -5.75 -3.12 28.98
CA ILE A 111 -6.62 -3.48 27.84
C ILE A 111 -6.58 -2.38 26.77
N SER A 112 -6.75 -1.11 27.18
CA SER A 112 -6.81 0.02 26.24
C SER A 112 -5.50 0.16 25.45
N LEU A 113 -4.35 -0.11 26.05
CA LEU A 113 -3.07 -0.15 25.34
C LEU A 113 -3.08 -1.21 24.24
N LEU A 114 -3.46 -2.45 24.58
CA LEU A 114 -3.54 -3.55 23.61
C LEU A 114 -4.54 -3.26 22.49
N GLU A 115 -5.73 -2.76 22.81
CA GLU A 115 -6.77 -2.42 21.83
C GLU A 115 -6.32 -1.33 20.85
N THR A 116 -5.63 -0.31 21.37
CA THR A 116 -5.12 0.80 20.54
C THR A 116 -4.06 0.28 19.58
N THR A 117 -3.03 -0.41 20.08
CA THR A 117 -1.97 -0.99 19.24
C THR A 117 -2.54 -1.97 18.22
N TRP A 118 -3.50 -2.82 18.61
CA TRP A 118 -4.15 -3.75 17.70
C TRP A 118 -4.85 -3.05 16.53
N GLU A 119 -5.67 -2.03 16.83
CA GLU A 119 -6.42 -1.34 15.78
C GLU A 119 -5.50 -0.49 14.90
N ASP A 120 -4.48 0.15 15.47
CA ASP A 120 -3.46 0.90 14.73
C ASP A 120 -2.70 -0.01 13.75
N THR A 121 -2.22 -1.18 14.20
CA THR A 121 -1.55 -2.18 13.34
C THR A 121 -2.47 -2.68 12.23
N LYS A 122 -3.73 -2.97 12.56
CA LYS A 122 -4.73 -3.43 11.59
C LYS A 122 -5.03 -2.37 10.52
N GLN A 123 -5.19 -1.12 10.95
CA GLN A 123 -5.42 0.02 10.07
C GLN A 123 -4.21 0.21 9.15
N LEU A 124 -3.00 0.20 9.70
CA LEU A 124 -1.76 0.28 8.94
C LEU A 124 -1.71 -0.78 7.84
N ILE A 125 -1.95 -2.06 8.16
CA ILE A 125 -1.94 -3.15 7.17
C ILE A 125 -2.98 -2.90 6.06
N THR A 126 -4.20 -2.53 6.45
CA THR A 126 -5.31 -2.28 5.51
C THR A 126 -4.97 -1.14 4.55
N GLU A 127 -4.48 -0.01 5.06
CA GLU A 127 -4.07 1.13 4.24
C GLU A 127 -2.96 0.75 3.24
N ARG A 128 -1.99 -0.07 3.66
CA ARG A 128 -0.91 -0.55 2.78
C ARG A 128 -1.44 -1.52 1.71
N GLN A 129 -2.39 -2.40 2.04
CA GLN A 129 -3.04 -3.29 1.07
C GLN A 129 -3.84 -2.50 0.02
N GLU A 130 -4.63 -1.52 0.46
CA GLU A 130 -5.40 -0.63 -0.42
C GLU A 130 -4.49 0.14 -1.37
N GLN A 131 -3.40 0.73 -0.85
CA GLN A 131 -2.39 1.39 -1.66
C GLN A 131 -1.79 0.45 -2.71
N CYS A 132 -1.48 -0.80 -2.35
CA CYS A 132 -0.95 -1.78 -3.30
C CYS A 132 -1.96 -2.11 -4.40
N ASN A 133 -3.24 -2.30 -4.07
CA ASN A 133 -4.29 -2.57 -5.06
C ASN A 133 -4.42 -1.43 -6.06
N VAL A 134 -4.46 -0.18 -5.58
CA VAL A 134 -4.48 1.02 -6.45
C VAL A 134 -3.26 1.04 -7.38
N LEU A 135 -2.06 0.82 -6.84
CA LEU A 135 -0.83 0.81 -7.63
C LEU A 135 -0.78 -0.31 -8.66
N ILE A 136 -1.26 -1.51 -8.32
CA ILE A 136 -1.31 -2.65 -9.24
C ILE A 136 -2.20 -2.33 -10.45
N GLU A 137 -3.39 -1.78 -10.22
CA GLU A 137 -4.30 -1.43 -11.31
C GLU A 137 -3.75 -0.30 -12.18
N LEU A 138 -3.17 0.74 -11.56
CA LEU A 138 -2.50 1.82 -12.28
C LEU A 138 -1.32 1.30 -13.12
N MET A 139 -0.51 0.39 -12.56
CA MET A 139 0.63 -0.20 -13.26
C MET A 139 0.17 -1.05 -14.44
N LYS A 140 -0.90 -1.85 -14.31
CA LYS A 140 -1.47 -2.62 -15.43
C LYS A 140 -1.93 -1.70 -16.56
N GLU A 141 -2.72 -0.68 -16.24
CA GLU A 141 -3.18 0.29 -17.24
C GLU A 141 -2.01 1.00 -17.93
N TYR A 142 -1.01 1.41 -17.15
CA TYR A 142 0.21 2.05 -17.64
C TYR A 142 0.96 1.15 -18.63
N GLN A 143 1.19 -0.13 -18.28
CA GLN A 143 1.92 -1.08 -19.14
C GLN A 143 1.14 -1.40 -20.42
N LEU A 144 -0.19 -1.50 -20.34
CA LEU A 144 -1.05 -1.68 -21.53
C LEU A 144 -0.92 -0.50 -22.50
N LEU A 145 -1.01 0.74 -21.99
CA LEU A 145 -0.84 1.95 -22.79
C LEU A 145 0.58 2.05 -23.36
N LYS A 146 1.60 1.76 -22.54
CA LYS A 146 3.01 1.73 -22.98
C LYS A 146 3.19 0.80 -24.18
N THR A 147 2.68 -0.42 -24.08
CA THR A 147 2.79 -1.45 -25.13
C THR A 147 2.07 -1.04 -26.40
N SER A 148 0.86 -0.47 -26.28
CA SER A 148 0.08 0.02 -27.42
C SER A 148 0.82 1.14 -28.16
N ILE A 149 1.32 2.14 -27.42
CA ILE A 149 2.06 3.28 -27.99
C ILE A 149 3.37 2.83 -28.63
N SER A 150 4.14 1.97 -27.94
CA SER A 150 5.38 1.40 -28.49
C SER A 150 5.14 0.63 -29.78
N GLY A 151 4.09 -0.19 -29.85
CA GLY A 151 3.76 -0.94 -31.06
C GLY A 151 3.45 -0.04 -32.27
N VAL A 152 2.81 1.11 -32.05
CA VAL A 152 2.57 2.10 -33.11
C VAL A 152 3.87 2.73 -33.55
N ILE A 153 4.72 3.18 -32.61
CA ILE A 153 6.03 3.77 -32.91
C ILE A 153 6.89 2.78 -33.71
N GLU A 154 7.00 1.53 -33.26
CA GLU A 154 7.78 0.48 -33.92
C GLU A 154 7.26 0.11 -35.31
N SER A 155 5.93 0.12 -35.52
CA SER A 155 5.32 -0.08 -36.84
C SER A 155 5.72 1.01 -37.86
N THR A 156 6.36 2.07 -37.37
CA THR A 156 6.79 3.24 -38.13
C THR A 156 8.27 3.22 -38.53
N GLU A 157 9.15 2.32 -38.08
CA GLU A 157 10.58 2.28 -38.50
C GLU A 157 11.00 1.01 -39.29
N PRO A 158 11.98 1.07 -40.23
CA PRO A 158 12.88 2.19 -40.53
C PRO A 158 12.54 2.94 -41.83
N PHE A 159 12.44 4.28 -41.73
CA PHE A 159 12.41 5.24 -42.86
C PHE A 159 13.82 5.78 -43.21
N VAL A 160 14.89 5.10 -42.77
CA VAL A 160 16.28 5.63 -42.82
C VAL A 160 17.01 5.41 -44.16
N ASP A 161 16.36 4.99 -45.24
CA ASP A 161 17.03 5.03 -46.55
C ASP A 161 16.16 5.58 -47.69
N ILE A 162 15.69 6.82 -47.52
CA ILE A 162 15.15 7.63 -48.62
C ILE A 162 16.28 8.21 -49.49
N SER A 163 17.55 7.84 -49.25
CA SER A 163 18.68 8.29 -50.06
C SER A 163 18.86 7.47 -51.36
N SER A 164 18.25 6.28 -51.49
CA SER A 164 18.58 5.35 -52.56
C SER A 164 17.47 5.01 -53.57
N VAL A 165 16.21 5.43 -53.38
CA VAL A 165 15.12 4.99 -54.27
C VAL A 165 14.13 6.12 -54.63
N LEU A 166 14.61 7.09 -55.39
CA LEU A 166 13.77 7.97 -56.22
C LEU A 166 13.98 7.61 -57.69
N LYS A 167 13.72 6.35 -58.07
CA LYS A 167 13.80 5.90 -59.47
C LYS A 167 12.46 5.44 -60.05
N ASP A 168 11.45 5.12 -59.22
CA ASP A 168 10.13 4.70 -59.70
C ASP A 168 8.97 5.52 -59.10
N HIS A 169 8.04 5.94 -59.96
CA HIS A 169 6.83 6.69 -59.58
C HIS A 169 5.90 5.85 -58.70
N GLU A 170 5.87 4.53 -58.92
CA GLU A 170 5.05 3.59 -58.16
C GLU A 170 5.55 3.41 -56.72
N GLU A 171 6.88 3.42 -56.52
CA GLU A 171 7.51 3.36 -55.19
C GLU A 171 7.27 4.64 -54.38
N THR A 172 7.28 5.79 -55.05
CA THR A 172 6.94 7.09 -54.44
C THR A 172 5.47 7.12 -53.99
N ARG A 173 4.55 6.67 -54.85
CA ARG A 173 3.11 6.57 -54.54
C ARG A 173 2.82 5.62 -53.37
N ARG A 174 3.49 4.46 -53.34
CA ARG A 174 3.39 3.50 -52.24
C ARG A 174 3.91 4.10 -50.92
N SER A 175 5.05 4.79 -50.97
CA SER A 175 5.63 5.45 -49.79
C SER A 175 4.73 6.55 -49.23
N LEU A 176 4.12 7.38 -50.09
CA LEU A 176 3.16 8.41 -49.68
C LEU A 176 1.89 7.80 -49.04
N THR A 177 1.36 6.73 -49.62
CA THR A 177 0.18 6.02 -49.06
C THR A 177 0.49 5.46 -47.67
N LYS A 178 1.70 4.92 -47.47
CA LYS A 178 2.15 4.44 -46.16
C LYS A 178 2.27 5.58 -45.15
N HIS A 179 2.82 6.73 -45.55
CA HIS A 179 2.96 7.92 -44.70
C HIS A 179 1.61 8.46 -44.22
N GLU A 180 0.63 8.57 -45.13
CA GLU A 180 -0.72 9.00 -44.77
C GLU A 180 -1.41 7.99 -43.83
N GLY A 181 -1.20 6.68 -44.05
CA GLY A 181 -1.69 5.63 -43.16
C GLY A 181 -1.17 5.76 -41.72
N VAL A 182 0.15 5.95 -41.57
CA VAL A 182 0.81 6.21 -40.28
C VAL A 182 0.23 7.46 -39.61
N LYS A 183 0.08 8.54 -40.37
CA LYS A 183 -0.45 9.81 -39.84
C LYS A 183 -1.86 9.65 -39.27
N ILE A 184 -2.73 8.91 -39.97
CA ILE A 184 -4.10 8.60 -39.53
C ILE A 184 -4.07 7.72 -38.27
N GLU A 185 -3.25 6.68 -38.25
CA GLU A 185 -3.12 5.80 -37.08
C GLU A 185 -2.67 6.57 -35.84
N MET A 186 -1.63 7.39 -35.96
CA MET A 186 -1.16 8.25 -34.87
C MET A 186 -2.25 9.23 -34.41
N ALA A 187 -2.99 9.84 -35.34
CA ALA A 187 -4.08 10.75 -34.99
C ALA A 187 -5.18 10.01 -34.20
N SER A 188 -5.53 8.79 -34.61
CA SER A 188 -6.55 7.98 -33.93
C SER A 188 -6.15 7.58 -32.50
N ARG A 189 -4.86 7.39 -32.25
CA ARG A 189 -4.30 6.94 -30.96
C ARG A 189 -3.74 8.04 -30.08
N GLN A 190 -3.87 9.31 -30.48
CA GLN A 190 -3.40 10.45 -29.69
C GLN A 190 -3.98 10.47 -28.25
N HIS A 191 -5.23 10.00 -28.11
CA HIS A 191 -5.90 9.87 -26.80
C HIS A 191 -5.22 8.86 -25.87
N GLU A 192 -4.54 7.84 -26.40
CA GLU A 192 -3.78 6.85 -25.62
C GLU A 192 -2.56 7.51 -24.97
N VAL A 193 -1.88 8.42 -25.67
CA VAL A 193 -0.73 9.19 -25.14
C VAL A 193 -1.16 10.14 -24.02
N ASP A 194 -2.32 10.77 -24.15
CA ASP A 194 -2.88 11.61 -23.07
C ASP A 194 -3.18 10.76 -21.82
N ARG A 195 -3.82 9.60 -22.01
CA ARG A 195 -4.11 8.66 -20.92
C ARG A 195 -2.83 8.12 -20.30
N PHE A 196 -1.83 7.77 -21.11
CA PHE A 196 -0.53 7.30 -20.65
C PHE A 196 0.13 8.31 -19.73
N SER A 197 0.17 9.58 -20.16
CA SER A 197 0.73 10.68 -19.38
C SER A 197 -0.03 10.89 -18.07
N GLY A 198 -1.37 10.88 -18.12
CA GLY A 198 -2.22 11.02 -16.93
C GLY A 198 -2.04 9.87 -15.93
N LYS A 199 -2.04 8.62 -16.40
CA LYS A 199 -1.87 7.42 -15.57
C LYS A 199 -0.46 7.32 -15.01
N GLY A 200 0.56 7.61 -15.80
CA GLY A 200 1.94 7.67 -15.33
C GLY A 200 2.14 8.75 -14.26
N LYS A 201 1.52 9.93 -14.41
CA LYS A 201 1.51 10.97 -13.35
C LYS A 201 0.85 10.47 -12.07
N GLN A 202 -0.34 9.85 -12.18
CA GLN A 202 -1.03 9.29 -11.02
C GLN A 202 -0.19 8.22 -10.32
N LEU A 203 0.42 7.32 -11.09
CA LEU A 203 1.29 6.26 -10.59
C LEU A 203 2.51 6.85 -9.85
N MET A 204 3.16 7.87 -10.40
CA MET A 204 4.26 8.58 -9.72
C MET A 204 3.81 9.21 -8.40
N MET A 205 2.64 9.85 -8.34
CA MET A 205 2.13 10.46 -7.10
C MET A 205 1.88 9.42 -6.01
N GLU A 206 1.33 8.26 -6.36
CA GLU A 206 1.09 7.18 -5.39
C GLU A 206 2.39 6.50 -4.94
N LEU A 207 3.34 6.26 -5.86
CA LEU A 207 4.64 5.68 -5.52
C LEU A 207 5.47 6.56 -4.57
N LYS A 208 5.34 7.90 -4.68
CA LYS A 208 6.01 8.84 -3.76
C LYS A 208 5.57 8.73 -2.31
N LYS A 209 4.38 8.17 -2.04
CA LYS A 209 3.91 7.92 -0.68
C LYS A 209 4.62 6.73 -0.02
N ILE A 210 5.40 5.96 -0.79
CA ILE A 210 6.16 4.82 -0.28
C ILE A 210 7.59 5.28 0.00
N PRO A 211 8.06 5.18 1.27
CA PRO A 211 9.45 5.51 1.62
C PRO A 211 10.45 4.72 0.75
N GLU A 212 11.55 5.37 0.39
CA GLU A 212 12.66 4.78 -0.38
C GLU A 212 12.33 4.26 -1.80
N CYS A 213 11.10 4.46 -2.30
CA CYS A 213 10.73 4.02 -3.64
C CYS A 213 11.38 4.93 -4.71
N ASN A 214 12.25 4.35 -5.53
CA ASN A 214 12.90 5.02 -6.65
C ASN A 214 12.09 4.85 -7.95
N ALA A 215 11.30 5.86 -8.27
CA ALA A 215 10.51 5.90 -9.52
C ALA A 215 11.25 6.53 -10.72
N GLU A 216 12.56 6.85 -10.61
CA GLU A 216 13.26 7.63 -11.63
C GLU A 216 13.42 6.87 -12.96
N THR A 217 13.62 5.55 -12.91
CA THR A 217 13.66 4.71 -14.12
C THR A 217 12.32 4.77 -14.86
N MET A 218 11.21 4.69 -14.14
CA MET A 218 9.87 4.76 -14.72
C MET A 218 9.59 6.14 -15.34
N LYS A 219 10.04 7.21 -14.69
CA LYS A 219 9.96 8.56 -15.22
C LYS A 219 10.74 8.69 -16.53
N LYS A 220 11.99 8.22 -16.56
CA LYS A 220 12.82 8.25 -17.78
C LYS A 220 12.17 7.47 -18.92
N ASP A 221 11.58 6.32 -18.62
CA ASP A 221 10.81 5.52 -19.59
C ASP A 221 9.63 6.30 -20.15
N MET A 222 8.89 7.02 -19.30
CA MET A 222 7.76 7.86 -19.72
C MET A 222 8.20 9.00 -20.65
N GLU A 223 9.25 9.72 -20.27
CA GLU A 223 9.82 10.82 -21.06
C GLU A 223 10.29 10.31 -22.42
N THR A 224 11.01 9.18 -22.45
CA THR A 224 11.51 8.57 -23.67
C THR A 224 10.38 8.18 -24.63
N LEU A 225 9.30 7.59 -24.11
CA LEU A 225 8.18 7.16 -24.96
C LEU A 225 7.41 8.35 -25.54
N VAL A 226 7.22 9.41 -24.76
CA VAL A 226 6.59 10.66 -25.24
C VAL A 226 7.46 11.34 -26.29
N ASP A 227 8.78 11.33 -26.12
CA ASP A 227 9.73 11.87 -27.09
C ASP A 227 9.73 11.09 -28.40
N GLN A 228 9.75 9.76 -28.34
CA GLN A 228 9.62 8.92 -29.53
C GLN A 228 8.30 9.17 -30.25
N TRP A 229 7.19 9.31 -29.52
CA TRP A 229 5.90 9.66 -30.13
C TRP A 229 5.92 11.04 -30.80
N LEU A 230 6.61 12.02 -30.21
CA LEU A 230 6.77 13.35 -30.77
C LEU A 230 7.59 13.31 -32.07
N ASP A 231 8.71 12.58 -32.08
CA ASP A 231 9.57 12.44 -33.25
C ASP A 231 8.83 11.79 -34.43
N VAL A 232 8.07 10.72 -34.16
CA VAL A 232 7.23 10.07 -35.19
C VAL A 232 6.08 11.01 -35.62
N SER A 233 5.52 11.80 -34.71
CA SER A 233 4.47 12.77 -35.04
C SER A 233 4.97 13.89 -35.95
N LEU A 234 6.22 14.35 -35.76
CA LEU A 234 6.85 15.38 -36.59
C LEU A 234 7.23 14.84 -37.97
N THR A 235 7.82 13.64 -38.02
CA THR A 235 8.20 12.98 -39.29
C THR A 235 6.99 12.56 -40.14
N SER A 236 5.87 12.19 -39.50
CA SER A 236 4.61 11.88 -40.18
C SER A 236 3.79 13.11 -40.63
N GLY A 237 4.32 14.33 -40.45
CA GLY A 237 3.63 15.57 -40.87
C GLY A 237 2.49 15.98 -39.92
N GLY A 238 2.71 15.85 -38.62
CA GLY A 238 1.77 16.29 -37.58
C GLY A 238 1.51 17.79 -37.61
N ASP A 239 0.28 18.17 -37.28
CA ASP A 239 -0.12 19.57 -37.17
C ASP A 239 0.41 20.23 -35.88
N ALA A 240 0.46 21.57 -35.90
CA ALA A 240 0.99 22.36 -34.79
C ALA A 240 0.25 22.12 -33.47
N THR A 241 -1.07 21.86 -33.54
CA THR A 241 -1.92 21.60 -32.37
C THR A 241 -1.54 20.29 -31.68
N ARG A 242 -1.31 19.22 -32.44
CA ARG A 242 -0.89 17.92 -31.91
C ARG A 242 0.50 18.00 -31.27
N VAL A 243 1.44 18.66 -31.94
CA VAL A 243 2.80 18.89 -31.41
C VAL A 243 2.76 19.68 -30.11
N GLN A 244 1.97 20.75 -30.04
CA GLN A 244 1.82 21.55 -28.82
C GLN A 244 1.21 20.73 -27.67
N ARG A 245 0.22 19.88 -27.95
CA ARG A 245 -0.40 19.00 -26.95
C ARG A 245 0.61 18.00 -26.37
N ILE A 246 1.40 17.34 -27.22
CA ILE A 246 2.43 16.38 -26.79
C ILE A 246 3.50 17.09 -25.93
N ASN A 247 3.95 18.28 -26.35
CA ASN A 247 4.88 19.09 -25.55
C ASN A 247 4.33 19.47 -24.18
N SER A 248 3.05 19.85 -24.09
CA SER A 248 2.39 20.11 -22.80
C SER A 248 2.40 18.87 -21.90
N LYS A 249 2.16 17.66 -22.45
CA LYS A 249 2.21 16.40 -21.69
C LYS A 249 3.61 16.10 -21.18
N LYS A 250 4.65 16.35 -21.99
CA LYS A 250 6.04 16.26 -21.55
C LYS A 250 6.31 17.19 -20.37
N THR A 251 5.86 18.45 -20.44
CA THR A 251 6.01 19.40 -19.33
C THR A 251 5.24 18.95 -18.08
N GLU A 252 4.05 18.37 -18.22
CA GLU A 252 3.28 17.82 -17.10
C GLU A 252 4.04 16.67 -16.39
N ILE A 253 4.64 15.75 -17.15
CA ILE A 253 5.45 14.65 -16.61
C ILE A 253 6.67 15.19 -15.87
N LEU A 254 7.38 16.16 -16.46
CA LEU A 254 8.52 16.83 -15.84
C LEU A 254 8.11 17.54 -14.54
N SER A 255 6.98 18.26 -14.53
CA SER A 255 6.51 18.98 -13.34
C SER A 255 6.06 18.07 -12.20
N ALA A 256 5.54 16.88 -12.50
CA ALA A 256 5.20 15.88 -11.48
C ALA A 256 6.44 15.39 -10.70
N SER A 257 7.63 15.57 -11.28
CA SER A 257 8.91 15.23 -10.67
C SER A 257 9.57 16.39 -9.90
N SER A 258 9.24 17.65 -10.23
CA SER A 258 9.86 18.85 -9.62
C SER A 258 9.38 19.19 -8.20
N PHE A 259 8.37 18.50 -7.67
CA PHE A 259 8.03 18.56 -6.24
C PHE A 259 8.96 17.70 -5.36
N ASN A 260 10.10 17.24 -5.91
CA ASN A 260 11.20 16.68 -5.14
C ASN A 260 12.10 17.82 -4.63
N ASN A 261 11.75 18.38 -3.47
CA ASN A 261 12.68 18.98 -2.50
C ASN A 261 11.84 19.59 -1.37
N ASN A 262 11.54 18.78 -0.36
CA ASN A 262 11.48 19.15 1.06
C ASN A 262 11.26 17.88 1.87
#